data_AF-A0A846PY78-F1
#
_entry.id   AF-A0A846PY78-F1
#
_cell.length_a   1.000
_cell.length_b   1.000
_cell.length_c   1.000
_cell.angle_alpha   90.00
_cell.angle_beta   90.00
_cell.angle_gamma   90.00
#
_symmetry.space_group_name_H-M   'P 1'
#
loop_
_entity.id
_entity.type
_entity.pdbx_description
1 polymer ?
#
loop_
_entity_poly.entity_id
_entity_poly.type
_entity_poly.pdbx_seq_one_letter_code
_entity_poly.pdbx_strand_id
1 'polypeptide(L)'
;MITGLHIDRNVKKTDNFHGGTEEAKKHLRDFIKYKLDDYPDLRNDPSLDYLSNMSPYLHFGQISPLYITLQIQGTDSPGKEAYLEELIVRRELSMNYVCYNQNYDSFQGLPGWTKRTLKEHERDPREHNYTLESF
;
A
#
# COMPACT_ATOMS: atom_id res chain seq x y z
N MET A 1 -7.85 30.56 -0.59
CA MET A 1 -8.25 29.23 -1.11
C MET A 1 -7.59 28.03 -0.40
N ILE A 2 -7.11 28.16 0.85
CA ILE A 2 -6.88 27.01 1.78
C ILE A 2 -7.29 27.42 3.21
N THR A 3 -7.31 28.73 3.49
CA THR A 3 -7.68 29.39 4.75
C THR A 3 -9.07 29.07 5.31
N GLY A 4 -10.01 28.53 4.52
CA GLY A 4 -11.35 28.15 4.99
C GLY A 4 -11.52 26.67 5.34
N LEU A 5 -10.49 25.84 5.13
CA LEU A 5 -10.54 24.41 5.45
C LEU A 5 -10.04 24.18 6.88
N HIS A 6 -10.77 23.39 7.66
CA HIS A 6 -10.40 22.99 9.01
C HIS A 6 -9.32 21.90 8.97
N ILE A 7 -8.13 22.29 8.50
CA ILE A 7 -6.97 21.40 8.35
C ILE A 7 -6.21 21.39 9.67
N ASP A 8 -5.97 20.20 10.23
CA ASP A 8 -5.04 20.02 11.33
C ASP A 8 -3.62 20.37 10.86
N ARG A 9 -3.05 21.42 11.45
CA ARG A 9 -1.71 21.93 11.12
C ARG A 9 -0.63 21.40 12.06
N ASN A 10 -0.97 20.56 13.03
CA ASN A 10 -0.01 19.96 13.94
C ASN A 10 0.80 18.85 13.26
N VAL A 11 0.24 18.23 12.22
CA VAL A 11 0.95 17.24 11.40
C VAL A 11 2.01 17.94 10.56
N LYS A 12 3.27 17.67 10.87
CA LYS A 12 4.41 18.22 10.13
C LYS A 12 4.55 17.54 8.77
N LYS A 13 5.12 18.28 7.81
CA LYS A 13 5.56 17.71 6.54
C LYS A 13 6.59 16.60 6.80
N THR A 14 6.60 15.61 5.92
CA THR A 14 7.65 14.60 5.86
C THR A 14 8.85 15.17 5.11
N ASP A 15 10.06 14.83 5.52
CA ASP A 15 11.28 15.21 4.79
C ASP A 15 11.60 14.25 3.62
N ASN A 16 11.07 13.02 3.67
CA ASN A 16 11.43 11.94 2.74
C ASN A 16 10.56 11.88 1.49
N PHE A 17 9.32 12.35 1.57
CA PHE A 17 8.36 12.33 0.46
C PHE A 17 7.89 13.74 0.12
N HIS A 18 8.11 14.11 -1.14
CA HIS A 18 7.52 15.29 -1.74
C HIS A 18 6.32 14.86 -2.60
N GLY A 19 5.16 15.47 -2.35
CA GLY A 19 3.95 15.18 -3.11
C GLY A 19 3.97 15.80 -4.51
N GLY A 20 3.09 15.31 -5.37
CA GLY A 20 2.84 15.83 -6.70
C GLY A 20 3.17 14.83 -7.80
N THR A 21 2.49 14.99 -8.93
CA THR A 21 2.58 14.08 -10.08
C THR A 21 4.00 13.98 -10.65
N GLU A 22 4.75 15.08 -10.68
CA GLU A 22 6.11 15.06 -11.22
C GLU A 22 7.08 14.28 -10.34
N GLU A 23 6.94 14.38 -9.01
CA GLU A 23 7.76 13.57 -8.09
C GLU A 23 7.35 12.10 -8.13
N ALA A 24 6.04 11.80 -8.24
CA ALA A 24 5.55 10.44 -8.46
C ALA A 24 6.18 9.80 -9.71
N LYS A 25 6.19 10.53 -10.84
CA LYS A 25 6.79 10.05 -12.09
C LYS A 25 8.30 9.88 -11.97
N LYS A 26 8.99 10.74 -11.22
CA LYS A 26 10.43 10.60 -10.95
C LYS A 26 10.71 9.31 -10.18
N HIS A 27 10.03 9.09 -9.06
CA HIS A 27 10.16 7.84 -8.29
C HIS A 27 9.83 6.60 -9.13
N LEU A 28 8.81 6.67 -9.99
CA LEU A 28 8.49 5.56 -10.89
C LEU A 28 9.62 5.27 -11.87
N ARG A 29 10.23 6.29 -12.48
CA ARG A 29 11.38 6.12 -13.38
C ARG A 29 12.57 5.50 -12.67
N ASP A 30 12.87 5.96 -11.45
CA ASP A 30 13.96 5.41 -10.65
C ASP A 30 13.69 3.95 -10.26
N PHE A 31 12.47 3.62 -9.88
CA PHE A 31 12.05 2.24 -9.62
C PHE A 31 12.24 1.34 -10.85
N ILE A 32 11.72 1.76 -12.01
CA ILE A 32 11.87 1.01 -13.27
C ILE A 32 13.34 0.80 -13.62
N LYS A 33 14.17 1.84 -13.44
CA LYS A 33 15.56 1.82 -13.87
C LYS A 33 16.47 0.99 -12.96
N TYR A 34 16.23 1.00 -11.65
CA TYR A 34 17.20 0.49 -10.68
C TYR A 34 16.70 -0.65 -9.79
N LYS A 35 15.39 -0.90 -9.75
CA LYS A 35 14.79 -1.77 -8.72
C LYS A 35 13.84 -2.83 -9.29
N LEU A 36 13.17 -2.54 -10.41
CA LEU A 36 12.12 -3.41 -10.93
C LEU A 36 12.63 -4.82 -11.25
N ASP A 37 13.86 -4.96 -11.77
CA ASP A 37 14.41 -6.25 -12.16
C ASP A 37 14.51 -7.24 -10.98
N ASP A 38 14.99 -6.78 -9.82
CA ASP A 38 15.12 -7.62 -8.61
C ASP A 38 13.91 -7.50 -7.67
N TYR A 39 12.88 -6.73 -8.04
CA TYR A 39 11.66 -6.56 -7.24
C TYR A 39 11.02 -7.89 -6.79
N PRO A 40 10.87 -8.91 -7.66
CA PRO A 40 10.23 -10.17 -7.25
C PRO A 40 10.92 -10.84 -6.06
N ASP A 41 12.25 -10.79 -6.03
CA ASP A 41 13.08 -11.51 -5.07
C ASP A 41 13.31 -10.69 -3.80
N LEU A 42 13.45 -9.36 -3.93
CA LEU A 42 13.91 -8.50 -2.84
C LEU A 42 12.79 -7.70 -2.14
N ARG A 43 11.57 -7.65 -2.69
CA ARG A 43 10.45 -6.87 -2.09
C ARG A 43 10.05 -7.25 -0.67
N ASN A 44 10.39 -8.46 -0.22
CA ASN A 44 10.05 -8.96 1.11
C ASN A 44 11.15 -8.72 2.15
N ASP A 45 12.31 -8.19 1.76
CA ASP A 45 13.39 -7.84 2.69
C ASP A 45 13.30 -6.35 3.04
N PRO A 46 12.86 -6.00 4.27
CA PRO A 46 12.70 -4.60 4.68
C PRO A 46 14.03 -3.85 4.87
N SER A 47 15.18 -4.55 4.88
CA SER A 47 16.50 -3.93 4.94
C SER A 47 16.97 -3.40 3.58
N LEU A 48 16.28 -3.77 2.50
CA LEU A 48 16.64 -3.43 1.13
C LEU A 48 15.62 -2.45 0.52
N ASP A 49 16.12 -1.49 -0.28
CA ASP A 49 15.28 -0.47 -0.92
C ASP A 49 14.84 -0.89 -2.34
N TYR A 50 14.05 -1.95 -2.42
CA TYR A 50 13.54 -2.47 -3.69
C TYR A 50 12.05 -2.19 -3.94
N LEU A 51 11.35 -1.51 -3.05
CA LEU A 51 9.96 -1.09 -3.28
C LEU A 51 9.87 0.14 -4.20
N SER A 52 8.72 0.30 -4.87
CA SER A 52 8.48 1.43 -5.78
C SER A 52 8.20 2.75 -5.05
N ASN A 53 7.86 2.68 -3.77
CA ASN A 53 7.42 3.81 -2.95
C ASN A 53 6.25 4.60 -3.57
N MET A 54 5.41 3.94 -4.38
CA MET A 54 4.27 4.56 -5.06
C MET A 54 3.02 4.74 -4.20
N SER A 55 2.94 4.09 -3.03
CA SER A 55 1.71 4.07 -2.22
C SER A 55 1.20 5.45 -1.80
N PRO A 56 2.03 6.45 -1.41
CA PRO A 56 1.51 7.77 -1.05
C PRO A 56 0.91 8.50 -2.27
N TYR A 57 1.56 8.36 -3.43
CA TYR A 57 1.12 8.99 -4.68
C TYR A 57 -0.17 8.38 -5.21
N LEU A 58 -0.30 7.05 -5.10
CA LEU A 58 -1.52 6.32 -5.47
C LEU A 58 -2.68 6.65 -4.51
N HIS A 59 -2.42 6.72 -3.21
CA HIS A 59 -3.42 7.04 -2.20
C HIS A 59 -4.07 8.41 -2.44
N PHE A 60 -3.26 9.42 -2.76
CA PHE A 60 -3.74 10.79 -3.03
C PHE A 60 -4.10 11.04 -4.51
N GLY A 61 -4.09 10.01 -5.37
CA GLY A 61 -4.44 10.17 -6.79
C GLY A 61 -3.49 11.07 -7.58
N GLN A 62 -2.26 11.25 -7.11
CA GLN A 62 -1.24 12.08 -7.75
C GLN A 62 -0.63 11.41 -8.99
N ILE A 63 -0.82 10.11 -9.14
CA ILE A 63 -0.47 9.34 -10.33
C ILE A 63 -1.54 8.29 -10.60
N SER A 64 -1.85 8.06 -11.87
CA SER A 64 -2.85 7.07 -12.27
C SER A 64 -2.25 5.65 -12.25
N PRO A 65 -2.94 4.63 -11.70
CA PRO A 65 -2.49 3.25 -11.78
C PRO A 65 -2.36 2.78 -13.24
N LEU A 66 -3.25 3.23 -14.14
CA LEU A 66 -3.15 2.93 -15.57
C LEU A 66 -1.88 3.49 -16.20
N TYR A 67 -1.49 4.70 -15.82
CA TYR A 67 -0.24 5.30 -16.29
C TYR A 67 0.96 4.44 -15.86
N ILE A 68 1.00 4.02 -14.60
CA ILE A 68 2.06 3.13 -14.09
C ILE A 68 2.06 1.81 -14.88
N THR A 69 0.90 1.17 -15.04
CA THR A 69 0.78 -0.09 -15.79
C THR A 69 1.36 0.01 -17.19
N LEU A 70 1.02 1.07 -17.94
CA LEU A 70 1.54 1.29 -19.29
C LEU A 70 3.06 1.49 -19.31
N GLN A 71 3.62 2.19 -18.31
CA GLN A 71 5.08 2.36 -18.21
C GLN A 71 5.78 1.02 -17.91
N ILE A 72 5.24 0.21 -17.00
CA ILE A 72 5.81 -1.09 -16.63
C ILE A 72 5.70 -2.10 -17.78
N GLN A 73 4.55 -2.15 -18.46
CA GLN A 73 4.33 -3.00 -19.63
C GLN A 73 5.26 -2.66 -20.80
N GLY A 74 5.70 -1.39 -20.90
CA GLY A 74 6.67 -0.95 -21.90
C GLY A 74 8.12 -1.37 -21.62
N THR A 75 8.38 -2.14 -20.57
CA THR A 75 9.73 -2.63 -20.20
C THR A 75 9.89 -4.12 -20.50
N ASP A 76 11.13 -4.55 -20.69
CA ASP A 76 11.52 -5.96 -20.77
C ASP A 76 11.92 -6.54 -19.41
N SER A 77 11.63 -5.82 -18.31
CA SER A 77 12.05 -6.22 -16.97
C SER A 77 11.42 -7.56 -16.56
N PRO A 78 12.20 -8.48 -15.96
CA PRO A 78 11.67 -9.74 -15.42
C PRO A 78 10.71 -9.50 -14.24
N GLY A 79 10.79 -8.36 -13.55
CA GLY A 79 9.94 -8.06 -12.40
C GLY A 79 8.58 -7.45 -12.72
N LYS A 80 8.28 -7.21 -14.00
CA LYS A 80 7.03 -6.56 -14.42
C LYS A 80 5.78 -7.26 -13.91
N GLU A 81 5.70 -8.59 -14.04
CA GLU A 81 4.50 -9.35 -13.70
C GLU A 81 4.24 -9.33 -12.19
N ALA A 82 5.29 -9.51 -11.38
CA ALA A 82 5.19 -9.45 -9.93
C ALA A 82 4.73 -8.07 -9.44
N TYR A 83 5.22 -6.99 -10.06
CA TYR A 83 4.80 -5.64 -9.71
C TYR A 83 3.35 -5.33 -10.16
N LEU A 84 2.96 -5.76 -11.36
CA LEU A 84 1.60 -5.56 -11.87
C LEU A 84 0.56 -6.36 -11.08
N GLU A 85 0.89 -7.55 -10.58
CA GLU A 85 0.04 -8.32 -9.67
C GLU A 85 -0.30 -7.51 -8.40
N GLU A 86 0.69 -6.88 -7.78
CA GLU A 86 0.46 -6.03 -6.60
C GLU A 86 -0.33 -4.75 -6.94
N LEU A 87 0.04 -4.08 -8.03
CA LEU A 87 -0.56 -2.82 -8.44
C LEU A 87 -2.01 -2.97 -8.92
N ILE A 88 -2.32 -4.05 -9.63
CA ILE A 88 -3.64 -4.27 -10.24
C ILE A 88 -4.43 -5.21 -9.35
N VAL A 89 -3.99 -6.47 -9.20
CA VAL A 89 -4.82 -7.48 -8.54
C VAL A 89 -5.01 -7.15 -7.07
N ARG A 90 -3.93 -6.96 -6.29
CA ARG A 90 -4.08 -6.71 -4.85
C ARG A 90 -4.73 -5.37 -4.53
N ARG A 91 -4.37 -4.30 -5.26
CA ARG A 91 -4.96 -2.98 -5.06
C ARG A 91 -6.44 -2.94 -5.45
N GLU A 92 -6.81 -3.48 -6.61
CA GLU A 92 -8.22 -3.46 -7.04
C GLU A 92 -9.05 -4.46 -6.22
N LEU A 93 -8.46 -5.55 -5.71
CA LEU A 93 -9.12 -6.45 -4.77
C LEU A 93 -9.45 -5.77 -3.44
N SER A 94 -8.57 -4.90 -2.92
CA SER A 94 -8.88 -4.14 -1.70
C SER A 94 -10.03 -3.16 -1.93
N MET A 95 -10.08 -2.51 -3.09
CA MET A 95 -11.20 -1.66 -3.50
C MET A 95 -12.50 -2.47 -3.63
N ASN A 96 -12.44 -3.65 -4.24
CA ASN A 96 -13.56 -4.58 -4.33
C ASN A 96 -14.07 -4.95 -2.93
N TYR A 97 -13.17 -5.33 -2.01
CA TYR A 97 -13.54 -5.71 -0.66
C TYR A 97 -14.25 -4.57 0.08
N VAL A 98 -13.71 -3.36 0.06
CA VAL A 98 -14.34 -2.19 0.72
C VAL A 98 -15.68 -1.82 0.06
N CYS A 99 -15.77 -1.91 -1.27
CA CYS A 99 -17.00 -1.57 -2.00
C CYS A 99 -18.15 -2.52 -1.69
N TYR A 100 -17.87 -3.83 -1.59
CA TYR A 100 -18.91 -4.87 -1.45
C TYR A 100 -19.10 -5.37 -0.02
N ASN A 101 -18.23 -5.00 0.92
CA ASN A 101 -18.34 -5.38 2.33
C ASN A 101 -18.53 -4.15 3.21
N GLN A 102 -19.76 -3.88 3.63
CA GLN A 102 -20.07 -2.77 4.55
C GLN A 102 -19.41 -2.91 5.93
N ASN A 103 -18.92 -4.10 6.27
CA ASN A 103 -18.26 -4.40 7.53
C ASN A 103 -16.73 -4.56 7.36
N TYR A 104 -16.13 -3.94 6.33
CA TYR A 104 -14.74 -4.16 5.92
C TYR A 104 -13.71 -3.91 7.03
N ASP A 105 -14.01 -3.01 7.96
CA ASP A 105 -13.17 -2.58 9.09
C ASP A 105 -13.55 -3.25 10.41
N SER A 106 -14.38 -4.29 10.39
CA SER A 106 -14.85 -4.98 11.60
C SER A 106 -14.71 -6.50 11.52
N PHE A 107 -14.74 -7.15 12.69
CA PHE A 107 -14.73 -8.61 12.80
C PHE A 107 -15.82 -9.29 11.97
N GLN A 108 -16.98 -8.63 11.77
CA GLN A 108 -18.09 -9.21 11.02
C GLN A 108 -17.76 -9.38 9.53
N GLY A 109 -16.90 -8.52 8.98
CA GLY A 109 -16.47 -8.58 7.58
C GLY A 109 -15.59 -9.78 7.25
N LEU A 110 -15.04 -10.47 8.26
CA LEU A 110 -14.14 -11.61 8.05
C LEU A 110 -14.85 -12.85 7.49
N PRO A 111 -14.15 -13.70 6.70
CA PRO A 111 -14.66 -14.99 6.26
C PRO A 111 -15.13 -15.87 7.43
N GLY A 112 -16.14 -16.71 7.16
CA GLY A 112 -16.75 -17.55 8.21
C GLY A 112 -15.77 -18.49 8.91
N TRP A 113 -14.78 -19.02 8.18
CA TRP A 113 -13.74 -19.88 8.76
C TRP A 113 -12.79 -19.11 9.67
N THR A 114 -12.40 -17.89 9.28
CA THR A 114 -11.56 -16.99 10.09
C THR A 114 -12.24 -16.64 11.40
N LYS A 115 -13.55 -16.34 11.36
CA LYS A 115 -14.34 -16.06 12.56
C LYS A 115 -14.43 -17.25 13.52
N ARG A 116 -14.46 -18.48 13.01
CA ARG A 116 -14.49 -19.70 13.85
C ARG A 116 -13.16 -19.90 14.57
N THR A 117 -12.04 -19.89 13.82
CA THR A 117 -10.71 -20.09 14.43
C THR A 117 -10.37 -19.00 15.45
N LEU A 118 -10.68 -17.73 15.16
CA LEU A 118 -10.45 -16.64 16.13
C LEU A 118 -11.30 -16.79 17.41
N LYS A 119 -12.51 -17.36 17.31
CA LYS A 119 -13.37 -17.66 18.47
C LYS A 119 -12.89 -18.87 19.26
N GLU A 120 -12.41 -19.91 18.58
CA GLU A 120 -11.85 -21.10 19.23
C GLU A 120 -10.65 -20.73 20.13
N HIS A 121 -9.80 -19.82 19.67
CA HIS A 121 -8.63 -19.32 20.38
C HIS A 121 -8.89 -18.04 21.21
N GLU A 122 -10.15 -17.64 21.39
CA GLU A 122 -10.48 -16.37 22.06
C GLU A 122 -9.97 -16.31 23.51
N ARG A 123 -9.88 -17.45 24.19
CA ARG A 123 -9.51 -17.56 25.61
C ARG A 123 -8.06 -17.93 25.86
N ASP A 124 -7.27 -18.10 24.81
CA ASP A 124 -5.85 -18.44 24.95
C ASP A 124 -5.12 -17.28 25.67
N PRO A 125 -4.23 -17.56 26.64
CA PRO A 125 -3.47 -16.51 27.29
C PRO A 125 -2.56 -15.81 26.27
N ARG A 126 -2.62 -14.47 26.22
CA ARG A 126 -1.69 -13.66 25.41
C ARG A 126 -0.43 -13.41 26.22
N GLU A 127 0.73 -13.64 25.62
CA GLU A 127 2.04 -13.40 26.27
C GLU A 127 2.22 -11.92 26.64
N HIS A 128 1.74 -11.02 25.78
CA HIS A 128 1.76 -9.58 25.99
C HIS A 128 0.41 -8.94 25.64
N ASN A 129 0.01 -7.95 26.44
CA ASN A 129 -1.16 -7.10 26.18
C ASN A 129 -0.70 -5.64 26.20
N TYR A 130 -0.57 -5.05 25.03
CA TYR A 130 -0.15 -3.67 24.86
C TYR A 130 -1.37 -2.73 24.78
N THR A 131 -1.22 -1.52 25.33
CA THR A 131 -2.16 -0.43 25.08
C THR A 131 -1.84 0.23 23.75
N LEU A 132 -2.78 0.99 23.18
CA LEU A 132 -2.54 1.75 21.94
C LEU A 132 -1.36 2.73 22.09
N GLU A 133 -1.17 3.31 23.27
CA GLU A 133 -0.07 4.23 23.57
C GLU A 133 1.30 3.53 23.66
N SER A 134 1.31 2.21 23.83
CA SER A 134 2.53 1.41 23.92
C SER A 134 2.97 0.83 22.56
N PHE A 135 2.16 1.02 21.51
CA PHE A 135 2.43 0.57 20.14
C PHE A 135 3.05 1.68 19.27
#